data_AF-A0A2E6MVH5-F1
#
_entry.id   AF-A0A2E6MVH5-F1
#
_cell.length_a   1.000
_cell.length_b   1.000
_cell.length_c   1.000
_cell.angle_alpha   90.00
_cell.angle_beta   90.00
_cell.angle_gamma   90.00
#
_symmetry.space_group_name_H-M   'P 1'
#
loop_
_entity.id
_entity.type
_entity.pdbx_description
1 polymer ?
#
loop_
_entity_poly.entity_id
_entity_poly.type
_entity_poly.pdbx_seq_one_letter_code
_entity_poly.pdbx_strand_id
1 'polypeptide(L)'
;MARVCEICSKQAQIGNSVETRGKAKYLGGVGTKITGITRRKFKPNLQRIRVAQPDGTNKRMRVCTQCIRSGAIRKAVAVKPFEV
;
A
#
# COMPACT_ATOMS: atom_id res chain seq x y z
N MET A 1 -1.96 -17.27 2.21
CA MET A 1 -1.00 -16.24 1.73
C MET A 1 -1.17 -14.94 2.51
N ALA A 2 -0.21 -14.57 3.35
CA ALA A 2 -0.25 -13.34 4.13
C ALA A 2 -0.31 -12.10 3.20
N ARG A 3 -1.02 -11.03 3.61
CA ARG A 3 -1.01 -9.73 2.91
C ARG A 3 0.28 -8.97 3.26
N VAL A 4 1.39 -9.50 2.79
CA VAL A 4 2.73 -8.96 3.02
C VAL A 4 3.37 -8.67 1.66
N CYS A 5 4.11 -7.57 1.57
CA CYS A 5 4.96 -7.30 0.41
C CYS A 5 6.18 -8.23 0.45
N GLU A 6 6.46 -8.93 -0.64
CA GLU A 6 7.60 -9.86 -0.72
C GLU A 6 8.98 -9.15 -0.79
N ILE A 7 9.01 -7.83 -0.98
CA ILE A 7 10.26 -7.06 -1.09
C ILE A 7 10.57 -6.26 0.17
N CYS A 8 9.63 -5.40 0.57
CA CYS A 8 9.83 -4.50 1.70
C CYS A 8 9.12 -4.97 2.98
N SER A 9 8.58 -6.19 2.96
CA SER A 9 7.91 -6.81 4.11
C SER A 9 6.76 -6.01 4.73
N LYS A 10 6.21 -5.02 4.02
CA LYS A 10 5.08 -4.22 4.51
C LYS A 10 3.88 -5.09 4.81
N GLN A 11 3.35 -4.94 6.02
CA GLN A 11 2.20 -5.67 6.51
C GLN A 11 1.07 -4.72 6.90
N ALA A 12 -0.10 -5.28 7.18
CA ALA A 12 -1.20 -4.48 7.71
C ALA A 12 -0.85 -3.98 9.11
N GLN A 13 -1.04 -2.69 9.36
CA GLN A 13 -0.87 -2.09 10.67
C GLN A 13 -2.22 -1.83 11.32
N ILE A 14 -2.27 -1.84 12.65
CA ILE A 14 -3.46 -1.50 13.43
C ILE A 14 -3.34 -0.04 13.86
N GLY A 15 -4.45 0.69 13.80
CA GLY A 15 -4.57 1.95 14.53
C GLY A 15 -6.02 2.29 14.76
N ASN A 16 -6.27 3.56 15.09
CA ASN A 16 -7.61 4.02 15.44
C ASN A 16 -8.17 4.95 14.36
N SER A 17 -9.50 4.95 14.21
CA SER A 17 -10.26 6.02 13.60
C SER A 17 -10.75 6.91 14.73
N VAL A 18 -10.37 8.18 14.71
CA VAL A 18 -10.74 9.15 15.75
C VAL A 18 -11.69 10.16 15.14
N GLU A 19 -12.91 10.21 15.68
CA GLU A 19 -13.90 11.19 15.29
C GLU A 19 -13.76 12.42 16.18
N THR A 20 -13.58 13.59 15.56
CA THR A 20 -13.47 14.87 16.25
C THR A 20 -14.61 15.80 15.82
N ARG A 21 -15.17 16.55 16.78
CA ARG A 21 -16.20 17.57 16.55
C ARG A 21 -15.77 18.92 17.10
N GLY A 22 -16.27 19.98 16.49
CA GLY A 22 -15.95 21.37 16.87
C GLY A 22 -14.84 21.97 16.01
N LYS A 23 -14.66 23.29 16.14
CA LYS A 23 -13.66 24.05 15.38
C LYS A 23 -12.34 24.05 16.14
N ALA A 24 -11.22 23.87 15.42
CA ALA A 24 -9.90 23.90 16.02
C ALA A 24 -9.60 25.28 16.64
N LYS A 25 -8.83 25.31 17.73
CA LYS A 25 -8.50 26.54 18.46
C LYS A 25 -7.81 27.59 17.58
N TYR A 26 -6.87 27.14 16.74
CA TYR A 26 -6.13 28.03 15.83
C TYR A 26 -7.02 28.73 14.79
N LEU A 27 -8.24 28.22 14.55
CA LEU A 27 -9.23 28.85 13.67
C LEU A 27 -10.21 29.77 14.44
N GLY A 28 -9.89 30.14 15.68
CA GLY A 28 -10.77 30.93 16.55
C GLY A 28 -11.95 30.15 17.13
N GLY A 29 -11.85 28.81 17.19
CA GLY A 29 -12.84 27.96 17.86
C GLY A 29 -12.52 27.71 19.33
N VAL A 30 -13.48 27.19 20.09
CA VAL A 30 -13.27 26.74 21.49
C VAL A 30 -12.33 25.52 21.57
N GLY A 31 -12.31 24.69 20.53
CA GLY A 31 -11.48 23.50 20.41
C GLY A 31 -12.25 22.28 19.87
N THR A 32 -11.50 21.29 19.38
CA THR A 32 -12.03 20.01 18.92
C THR A 32 -12.16 19.02 20.08
N LYS A 33 -13.32 18.37 20.22
CA LYS A 33 -13.52 17.25 21.16
C LYS A 33 -13.54 15.92 20.42
N ILE A 34 -13.00 14.87 21.06
CA ILE A 34 -13.05 13.50 20.56
C ILE A 34 -14.40 12.89 20.93
N THR A 35 -15.09 12.30 19.97
CA THR A 35 -16.46 11.79 20.16
C THR A 35 -16.57 10.29 19.97
N GLY A 36 -15.59 9.69 19.31
CA GLY A 36 -15.51 8.26 19.10
C GLY A 36 -14.09 7.83 18.75
N ILE A 37 -13.71 6.65 19.24
CA ILE A 37 -12.45 5.98 18.90
C ILE A 37 -12.78 4.54 18.56
N THR A 38 -12.56 4.15 17.30
CA THR A 38 -12.77 2.77 16.82
C THR A 38 -11.49 2.19 16.26
N ARG A 39 -11.30 0.86 16.34
CA ARG A 39 -10.14 0.18 15.76
C ARG A 39 -10.29 0.08 14.24
N ARG A 40 -9.20 0.34 13.50
CA ARG A 40 -9.11 0.10 12.06
C ARG A 40 -7.80 -0.57 11.67
N LYS A 41 -7.78 -1.21 10.50
CA LYS A 41 -6.59 -1.85 9.92
C LYS A 41 -6.14 -1.09 8.68
N PHE A 42 -4.92 -0.56 8.71
CA PHE A 42 -4.26 0.04 7.56
C PHE A 42 -3.66 -1.07 6.69
N LYS A 43 -4.28 -1.34 5.53
CA LYS A 43 -3.81 -2.36 4.60
C LYS A 43 -2.88 -1.71 3.57
N PRO A 44 -1.65 -2.23 3.35
CA PRO A 44 -0.81 -1.76 2.26
C PRO A 44 -1.50 -2.04 0.91
N ASN A 45 -1.35 -1.13 -0.05
CA ASN A 45 -1.80 -1.35 -1.42
C ASN A 45 -0.86 -2.37 -2.10
N LEU A 46 -1.21 -3.64 -1.97
CA LEU A 46 -0.49 -4.77 -2.55
C LEU A 46 -1.13 -5.16 -3.88
N GLN A 47 -0.30 -5.26 -4.91
CA GLN A 47 -0.69 -5.68 -6.25
C GLN A 47 -0.03 -7.02 -6.57
N ARG A 48 -0.78 -7.90 -7.26
CA ARG A 48 -0.24 -9.17 -7.76
C ARG A 48 0.32 -8.92 -9.15
N ILE A 49 1.64 -9.00 -9.30
CA ILE A 49 2.30 -8.73 -10.57
C ILE A 49 3.25 -9.87 -10.96
N ARG A 50 3.51 -9.99 -12.27
CA ARG A 50 4.56 -10.87 -12.81
C ARG A 50 5.87 -10.11 -12.84
N VAL A 51 6.89 -10.69 -12.24
CA VAL A 51 8.22 -10.10 -12.09
C VAL A 51 9.23 -10.97 -12.82
N ALA A 52 10.07 -10.32 -13.60
CA ALA A 52 11.19 -10.96 -14.27
C ALA A 52 12.34 -11.12 -13.27
N GLN A 53 12.71 -12.37 -13.00
CA GLN A 53 13.88 -12.75 -12.20
C GLN A 53 15.15 -12.60 -13.08
N PRO A 54 16.34 -12.36 -12.51
CA PRO A 54 17.59 -12.34 -13.30
C PRO A 54 17.85 -13.65 -14.05
N ASP A 55 17.30 -14.76 -13.55
CA ASP A 55 17.44 -16.11 -14.12
C ASP A 55 16.52 -16.36 -15.33
N GLY A 56 15.88 -15.31 -15.88
CA GLY A 56 14.97 -15.40 -17.03
C GLY A 56 13.58 -15.97 -16.73
N THR A 57 13.33 -16.40 -15.48
CA THR A 57 12.03 -16.91 -15.05
C THR A 57 11.08 -15.79 -14.63
N ASN A 58 9.77 -15.99 -14.84
CA ASN A 58 8.74 -15.06 -14.42
C ASN A 58 7.99 -15.59 -13.19
N LYS A 59 8.08 -14.86 -12.08
CA LYS A 59 7.37 -15.21 -10.83
C LYS A 59 6.20 -14.27 -10.58
N ARG A 60 5.09 -14.82 -10.07
CA ARG A 60 3.98 -14.01 -9.54
C ARG A 60 4.25 -13.68 -8.08
N MET A 61 4.32 -12.40 -7.75
CA MET A 61 4.57 -11.93 -6.39
C MET A 61 3.61 -10.82 -5.98
N ARG A 62 3.36 -10.71 -4.66
CA ARG A 62 2.61 -9.61 -4.05
C ARG A 62 3.55 -8.47 -3.70
N VAL A 63 3.32 -7.32 -4.32
CA VAL A 63 4.23 -6.18 -4.25
C VAL A 63 3.48 -4.92 -3.86
N CYS A 64 4.09 -4.11 -3.00
CA CYS A 64 3.59 -2.79 -2.64
C CYS A 64 3.66 -1.82 -3.82
N THR A 65 2.65 -0.98 -4.04
CA THR A 65 2.67 0.02 -5.13
C THR A 65 3.86 0.97 -5.07
N GLN A 66 4.35 1.31 -3.87
CA GLN A 66 5.57 2.12 -3.71
C GLN A 66 6.80 1.42 -4.29
N CYS A 67 6.93 0.11 -4.09
CA CYS A 67 8.03 -0.71 -4.57
C CYS A 67 8.01 -0.82 -6.11
N ILE A 68 6.79 -0.89 -6.66
CA ILE A 68 6.57 -0.86 -8.11
C ILE A 68 6.97 0.50 -8.67
N ARG A 69 6.58 1.59 -8.00
CA ARG A 69 6.89 2.96 -8.41
C ARG A 69 8.38 3.28 -8.32
N SER A 70 9.09 2.76 -7.32
CA SER A 70 10.52 3.02 -7.10
C SER A 70 11.44 2.20 -8.02
N GLY A 71 10.90 1.38 -8.92
CA GLY A 71 11.73 0.55 -9.80
C GLY A 71 12.46 -0.59 -9.08
N ALA A 72 12.08 -0.92 -7.83
CA ALA A 72 12.68 -2.05 -7.09
C ALA A 72 12.39 -3.41 -7.75
N ILE A 73 11.56 -3.42 -8.80
CA ILE A 73 11.14 -4.59 -9.56
C ILE A 73 11.12 -4.27 -11.03
N ARG A 74 11.66 -5.21 -11.84
CA ARG A 74 11.40 -5.27 -13.27
C ARG A 74 10.12 -6.05 -13.55
N LYS A 75 9.08 -5.37 -14.04
CA LYS A 75 7.85 -6.04 -14.50
C LYS A 75 8.19 -6.93 -15.70
N ALA A 76 7.55 -8.09 -15.78
CA ALA A 76 7.58 -8.87 -17.01
C ALA A 76 6.93 -8.05 -18.13
N VAL A 77 7.68 -7.79 -19.20
CA VAL A 77 7.16 -7.11 -20.39
C VAL A 77 6.29 -8.10 -21.13
N ALA A 78 5.00 -7.78 -21.29
CA ALA A 78 4.14 -8.53 -22.20
C ALA A 78 4.45 -8.03 -23.61
N VAL A 79 5.16 -8.84 -24.40
CA VAL A 79 5.34 -8.56 -25.83
C VAL A 79 3.99 -8.76 -26.50
N LYS A 80 3.57 -7.82 -27.35
CA LYS A 80 2.37 -8.03 -28.16
C LYS A 80 2.63 -9.23 -29.08
N PRO A 81 1.64 -10.11 -29.31
CA PRO A 81 1.82 -11.11 -30.33
C PRO A 81 2.07 -10.37 -31.66
N PHE A 82 3.15 -10.71 -32.35
CA PHE A 82 3.53 -10.23 -33.69
C PHE A 82 4.32 -8.90 -33.84
N GLU A 83 4.74 -8.23 -32.75
CA GLU A 83 5.79 -7.18 -32.84
C GLU A 83 7.16 -7.83 -32.55
N VAL A 84 7.96 -8.03 -33.60
CA VAL A 84 9.39 -8.40 -33.51
C VAL A 84 10.23 -7.15 -33.29
#